data_AF-A0A6A5T1X1-F1
#
_entry.id   AF-A0A6A5T1X1-F1
#
_cell.length_a   1.000
_cell.length_b   1.000
_cell.length_c   1.000
_cell.angle_alpha   90.00
_cell.angle_beta   90.00
_cell.angle_gamma   90.00
#
_symmetry.space_group_name_H-M   'P 1'
#
loop_
_entity.id
_entity.type
_entity.pdbx_description
1 polymer ?
#
loop_
_entity_poly.entity_id
_entity_poly.type
_entity_poly.pdbx_seq_one_letter_code
_entity_poly.pdbx_strand_id
1 'polypeptide(L)'
;ALQEIKYYQRTTGLLLLPTPFRRLCREVAQDGCGDNTDHRWRPQALDALQNGAEDFLVSILSASNVAAIHARRVTIQPKDMMLACRLTDMMGDWLKIVRTICRERS
;
A
#
# COMPACT_ATOMS: atom_id res chain seq x y z
N ALA A 1 16.42 9.76 12.99
CA ALA A 1 16.75 9.09 11.71
C ALA A 1 17.30 7.67 11.89
N LEU A 2 18.62 7.44 12.07
CA LEU A 2 19.18 6.06 12.06
C LEU A 2 18.69 5.16 13.22
N GLN A 3 18.46 5.73 14.40
CA GLN A 3 17.91 4.98 15.54
C GLN A 3 16.46 4.55 15.30
N GLU A 4 15.64 5.43 14.72
CA GLU A 4 14.24 5.12 14.36
C GLU A 4 14.18 4.04 13.29
N ILE A 5 15.04 4.12 12.26
CA ILE A 5 15.11 3.08 11.21
C ILE A 5 15.40 1.71 11.84
N LYS A 6 16.41 1.64 12.72
CA LYS A 6 16.75 0.38 13.42
C LYS A 6 15.63 -0.11 14.33
N TYR A 7 14.88 0.80 14.95
CA TYR A 7 13.74 0.45 15.79
C TYR A 7 12.61 -0.15 14.95
N TYR A 8 12.16 0.56 13.90
CA TYR A 8 11.06 0.11 13.05
C TYR A 8 11.39 -1.12 12.20
N GLN A 9 12.67 -1.37 11.89
CA GLN A 9 13.10 -2.61 11.25
C GLN A 9 13.11 -3.83 12.19
N ARG A 10 13.11 -3.63 13.51
CA ARG A 10 13.07 -4.72 14.51
C ARG A 10 11.66 -5.06 14.96
N THR A 11 10.76 -4.09 14.92
CA THR A 11 9.36 -4.25 15.33
C THR A 11 8.48 -4.58 14.14
N THR A 12 7.44 -5.37 14.36
CA THR A 12 6.46 -5.76 13.33
C THR A 12 5.06 -5.19 13.57
N GLY A 13 4.97 -4.12 14.38
CA GLY A 13 3.69 -3.46 14.66
C GLY A 13 3.18 -2.68 13.44
N LEU A 14 1.86 -2.59 13.31
CA LEU A 14 1.20 -1.71 12.33
C LEU A 14 1.60 -0.25 12.57
N LEU A 15 2.00 0.43 11.50
CA LEU A 15 2.50 1.80 11.52
C LEU A 15 1.39 2.83 11.27
N LEU A 16 0.38 2.47 10.49
CA LEU A 16 -0.77 3.34 10.22
C LEU A 16 -1.78 3.26 11.36
N LEU A 17 -2.42 4.39 11.66
CA LEU A 17 -3.51 4.39 12.63
C LEU A 17 -4.70 3.60 12.05
N PRO A 18 -5.25 2.62 12.80
CA PRO A 18 -6.28 1.73 12.27
C PRO A 18 -7.61 2.44 12.02
N THR A 19 -7.96 3.44 12.83
CA THR A 19 -9.23 4.19 12.70
C THR A 19 -9.36 4.95 11.37
N PRO A 20 -8.43 5.83 10.96
CA PRO A 20 -8.51 6.51 9.67
C PRO A 20 -8.38 5.54 8.49
N PHE A 21 -7.55 4.51 8.60
CA PHE A 21 -7.42 3.49 7.56
C PHE A 21 -8.75 2.78 7.28
N ARG A 22 -9.45 2.36 8.34
CA ARG A 22 -10.78 1.73 8.22
C ARG A 22 -11.84 2.64 7.63
N ARG A 23 -11.78 3.96 7.90
CA ARG A 23 -12.67 4.95 7.28
C ARG A 23 -12.40 5.06 5.79
N LEU A 24 -11.14 5.17 5.40
CA LEU A 24 -10.71 5.21 4.00
C LEU A 24 -11.14 3.95 3.23
N CYS A 25 -10.98 2.76 3.82
CA CYS A 25 -11.42 1.52 3.18
C CYS A 25 -12.93 1.51 2.88
N ARG A 26 -13.75 2.10 3.77
CA ARG A 26 -15.20 2.19 3.57
C ARG A 26 -15.55 3.21 2.48
N GLU A 27 -14.90 4.37 2.49
CA GLU A 27 -15.06 5.41 1.46
C GLU A 27 -14.75 4.85 0.06
N VAL A 28 -13.59 4.23 -0.10
CA VAL A 28 -13.17 3.63 -1.39
C VAL A 28 -14.13 2.53 -1.85
N ALA A 29 -14.67 1.74 -0.92
CA ALA A 29 -15.61 0.67 -1.27
C ALA A 29 -16.99 1.19 -1.67
N GLN A 30 -17.43 2.30 -1.08
CA GLN A 30 -18.67 2.98 -1.48
C GLN A 30 -18.52 3.58 -2.88
N ASP A 31 -17.40 4.25 -3.16
CA ASP A 31 -17.12 4.81 -4.48
C ASP A 31 -16.98 3.73 -5.57
N GLY A 32 -16.40 2.59 -5.23
CA GLY A 32 -16.10 1.52 -6.18
C GLY A 32 -17.27 0.61 -6.56
N CYS A 33 -18.27 0.44 -5.69
CA CYS A 33 -19.34 -0.54 -5.91
C CYS A 33 -20.65 0.02 -6.47
N GLY A 34 -20.84 1.35 -6.56
CA GLY A 34 -22.03 2.00 -7.16
C GLY A 34 -23.37 1.73 -6.44
N ASP A 35 -23.37 0.79 -5.50
CA ASP A 35 -24.51 0.39 -4.69
C ASP A 35 -24.28 0.97 -3.30
N ASN A 36 -25.17 1.86 -2.85
CA ASN A 36 -25.14 2.53 -1.53
C ASN A 36 -25.42 1.56 -0.36
N THR A 37 -25.02 0.30 -0.51
CA THR A 37 -25.18 -0.74 0.48
C THR A 37 -24.03 -0.67 1.46
N ASP A 38 -24.35 -0.55 2.76
CA ASP A 38 -23.33 -0.58 3.81
C ASP A 38 -22.70 -1.98 3.87
N HIS A 39 -21.55 -2.13 3.22
CA HIS A 39 -20.81 -3.39 3.23
C HIS A 39 -20.33 -3.67 4.66
N ARG A 40 -20.85 -4.74 5.27
CA ARG A 40 -20.39 -5.20 6.57
C ARG A 40 -19.00 -5.82 6.47
N TRP A 41 -17.98 -5.04 6.81
CA TRP A 41 -16.60 -5.52 6.90
C TRP A 41 -16.38 -6.44 8.10
N ARG A 42 -15.68 -7.56 7.89
CA ARG A 42 -15.12 -8.35 8.98
C ARG A 42 -13.89 -7.64 9.56
N PRO A 43 -13.69 -7.58 10.89
CA PRO A 43 -12.52 -6.94 11.49
C PRO A 43 -11.19 -7.50 10.96
N GLN A 44 -11.11 -8.83 10.87
CA GLN A 44 -9.94 -9.55 10.34
C GLN A 44 -9.60 -9.17 8.89
N ALA A 45 -10.60 -8.87 8.07
CA ALA A 45 -10.38 -8.47 6.68
C ALA A 45 -9.78 -7.06 6.58
N LEU A 46 -10.22 -6.14 7.44
CA LEU A 46 -9.65 -4.78 7.52
C LEU A 46 -8.21 -4.81 8.01
N ASP A 47 -7.91 -5.65 9.01
CA ASP A 47 -6.55 -5.79 9.53
C ASP A 47 -5.62 -6.45 8.49
N ALA A 48 -6.09 -7.45 7.73
CA ALA A 48 -5.34 -8.05 6.63
C ALA A 48 -5.05 -7.05 5.50
N LEU A 49 -6.04 -6.21 5.17
CA LEU A 49 -5.90 -5.17 4.15
C LEU A 49 -4.91 -4.09 4.60
N GLN A 50 -4.91 -3.72 5.88
CA GLN A 50 -3.92 -2.81 6.43
C GLN A 50 -2.51 -3.39 6.37
N ASN A 51 -2.33 -4.64 6.79
CA ASN A 51 -1.04 -5.32 6.71
C ASN A 51 -0.51 -5.36 5.26
N GLY A 52 -1.37 -5.73 4.30
CA GLY A 52 -0.98 -5.76 2.88
C GLY A 52 -0.65 -4.37 2.32
N ALA A 53 -1.37 -3.34 2.73
CA ALA A 53 -1.10 -1.97 2.31
C ALA A 53 0.24 -1.45 2.87
N GLU A 54 0.55 -1.71 4.13
CA GLU A 54 1.82 -1.30 4.75
C GLU A 54 3.02 -2.02 4.13
N ASP A 55 2.91 -3.34 3.90
CA ASP A 55 3.97 -4.12 3.23
C ASP A 55 4.25 -3.59 1.81
N PHE A 56 3.19 -3.30 1.06
CA PHE A 56 3.29 -2.70 -0.27
C PHE A 56 4.01 -1.35 -0.24
N LEU A 57 3.64 -0.46 0.69
CA LEU A 57 4.28 0.86 0.84
C LEU A 57 5.76 0.72 1.20
N VAL A 58 6.11 -0.17 2.13
CA VAL A 58 7.51 -0.43 2.51
C VAL A 58 8.32 -0.94 1.32
N SER A 59 7.76 -1.85 0.52
CA SER A 59 8.43 -2.40 -0.66
C SER A 59 8.73 -1.32 -1.72
N ILE A 60 7.74 -0.47 -2.04
CA ILE A 60 7.93 0.63 -3.00
C ILE A 60 8.92 1.67 -2.47
N LEU A 61 8.85 2.02 -1.18
CA LEU A 61 9.77 2.99 -0.59
C LEU A 61 11.21 2.46 -0.54
N SER A 62 11.39 1.17 -0.30
CA SER A 62 12.71 0.52 -0.39
C SER A 62 13.29 0.61 -1.80
N ALA A 63 12.50 0.27 -2.82
CA ALA A 63 12.92 0.39 -4.23
C ALA A 63 13.21 1.85 -4.62
N SER A 64 12.38 2.78 -4.16
CA SER A 64 12.57 4.22 -4.39
C SER A 64 13.85 4.75 -3.74
N ASN A 65 14.20 4.24 -2.56
CA ASN A 65 15.43 4.59 -1.87
C ASN A 65 16.67 4.12 -2.65
N VAL A 66 16.65 2.91 -3.22
CA VAL A 66 17.73 2.41 -4.09
C VAL A 66 17.88 3.31 -5.33
N ALA A 67 16.77 3.73 -5.94
CA ALA A 67 16.80 4.66 -7.08
C ALA A 67 17.38 6.05 -6.71
N ALA A 68 17.05 6.56 -5.52
CA ALA A 68 17.62 7.82 -5.01
C ALA A 68 19.14 7.71 -4.81
N ILE A 69 19.61 6.60 -4.20
CA ILE A 69 21.03 6.30 -3.98
C ILE A 69 21.76 6.17 -5.32
N HIS A 70 21.18 5.49 -6.30
CA HIS A 70 21.73 5.36 -7.64
C HIS A 70 21.94 6.74 -8.31
N ALA A 71 21.04 7.69 -8.05
CA ALA A 71 21.15 9.08 -8.49
C ALA A 71 22.02 9.97 -7.57
N ARG A 72 22.81 9.39 -6.66
CA ARG A 72 23.67 10.09 -5.67
C ARG A 72 22.91 11.06 -4.75
N ARG A 73 21.67 10.75 -4.41
CA ARG A 73 20.83 11.53 -3.47
C ARG A 73 20.46 10.69 -2.25
N VAL A 74 20.19 11.38 -1.15
CA VAL A 74 19.67 10.77 0.09
C VAL A 74 18.17 11.02 0.23
N THR A 75 17.65 12.10 -0.36
CA THR A 75 16.22 12.45 -0.34
C THR A 75 15.47 11.76 -1.49
N ILE A 76 14.46 10.98 -1.14
CA ILE A 76 13.53 10.35 -2.08
C ILE A 76 12.66 11.43 -2.73
N GLN A 77 12.51 11.37 -4.05
CA GLN A 77 11.66 12.27 -4.83
C GLN A 77 10.55 11.51 -5.56
N PRO A 78 9.45 12.16 -5.99
CA PRO A 78 8.36 11.50 -6.71
C PRO A 78 8.83 10.75 -7.97
N LYS A 79 9.86 11.23 -8.64
CA LYS A 79 10.46 10.57 -9.81
C LYS A 79 11.10 9.22 -9.50
N ASP A 80 11.64 9.05 -8.29
CA ASP A 80 12.26 7.79 -7.84
C ASP A 80 11.16 6.76 -7.57
N MET A 81 10.03 7.19 -7.01
CA MET A 81 8.85 6.36 -6.79
C MET A 81 8.18 5.96 -8.10
N MET A 82 8.01 6.88 -9.05
CA MET A 82 7.49 6.56 -10.37
C MET A 82 8.39 5.56 -11.11
N LEU A 83 9.71 5.70 -11.00
CA LEU A 83 10.66 4.76 -11.58
C LEU A 83 10.54 3.38 -10.89
N ALA A 84 10.49 3.34 -9.56
CA ALA A 84 10.31 2.11 -8.80
C ALA A 84 9.03 1.37 -9.22
N CYS A 85 7.88 2.07 -9.26
CA CYS A 85 6.60 1.49 -9.68
C CYS A 85 6.62 0.95 -11.13
N ARG A 86 7.38 1.60 -12.03
CA ARG A 86 7.53 1.14 -13.42
C ARG A 86 8.41 -0.10 -13.53
N LEU A 87 9.47 -0.19 -12.72
CA LEU A 87 10.43 -1.28 -12.80
C LEU A 87 9.95 -2.53 -12.07
N THR A 88 9.19 -2.38 -10.99
CA THR A 88 8.73 -3.52 -10.20
C THR A 88 7.48 -4.18 -10.77
N ASP A 89 6.90 -3.65 -11.86
CA ASP A 89 5.64 -4.10 -12.47
C ASP A 89 4.49 -4.27 -11.45
N MET A 90 4.65 -3.68 -10.26
CA MET A 90 3.77 -3.85 -9.11
C MET A 90 2.38 -3.28 -9.36
N MET A 91 2.29 -2.23 -10.18
CA MET A 91 1.02 -1.71 -10.66
C MET A 91 0.33 -2.67 -11.64
N GLY A 92 1.09 -3.44 -12.41
CA GLY A 92 0.60 -4.48 -13.31
C GLY A 92 -0.01 -5.66 -12.54
N ASP A 93 0.64 -6.12 -11.47
CA ASP A 93 0.11 -7.19 -10.63
C ASP A 93 -1.11 -6.74 -9.81
N TRP A 94 -1.13 -5.50 -9.30
CA TRP A 94 -2.33 -4.94 -8.67
C TRP A 94 -3.50 -4.80 -9.64
N LEU A 95 -3.25 -4.34 -10.87
CA LEU A 95 -4.28 -4.26 -11.91
C LEU A 95 -4.78 -5.66 -12.32
N LYS A 96 -3.92 -6.68 -12.35
CA LYS A 96 -4.33 -8.08 -12.56
C LYS A 96 -5.22 -8.55 -11.41
N ILE A 97 -4.84 -8.32 -10.15
CA ILE A 97 -5.62 -8.70 -8.98
C ILE A 97 -6.99 -8.01 -8.98
N VAL A 98 -7.04 -6.70 -9.20
CA VAL A 98 -8.32 -5.95 -9.30
C VAL A 98 -9.16 -6.45 -10.45
N ARG A 99 -8.56 -6.71 -11.63
CA ARG A 99 -9.30 -7.27 -12.77
C ARG A 99 -9.81 -8.68 -12.51
N THR A 100 -9.04 -9.54 -11.86
CA THR A 100 -9.46 -10.90 -11.50
C THR A 100 -10.61 -10.86 -10.50
N ILE A 101 -10.53 -10.02 -9.47
CA ILE A 101 -11.61 -9.83 -8.48
C ILE A 101 -12.89 -9.28 -9.15
N CYS A 102 -12.78 -8.34 -10.08
CA CYS A 102 -13.94 -7.83 -10.81
C CYS A 102 -14.52 -8.82 -11.83
N ARG A 103 -13.74 -9.80 -12.32
CA ARG A 103 -14.17 -10.77 -13.34
C ARG A 103 -14.85 -12.01 -12.76
N GLU A 104 -14.58 -12.35 -11.49
CA GLU A 104 -15.27 -13.42 -10.76
C GLU A 104 -16.67 -13.02 -10.24
N ARG A 105 -17.09 -11.77 -10.49
CA ARG A 105 -18.40 -11.23 -10.08
C ARG A 105 -19.40 -11.11 -11.25
N SER A 106 -19.25 -11.95 -12.29
CA SER A 106 -20.20 -12.12 -13.40
C SER A 106 -20.69 -13.56 -13.49
#